data_AF-A0A5E4JTB1-F1
#
_entry.id   AF-A0A5E4JTB1-F1
#
_cell.length_a   1.000
_cell.length_b   1.000
_cell.length_c   1.000
_cell.angle_alpha   90.00
_cell.angle_beta   90.00
_cell.angle_gamma   90.00
#
_symmetry.space_group_name_H-M   'P 1'
#
loop_
_entity.id
_entity.type
_entity.pdbx_description
1 polymer ?
#
loop_
_entity_poly.entity_id
_entity_poly.type
_entity_poly.pdbx_seq_one_letter_code
_entity_poly.pdbx_strand_id
1 'polypeptide(L)' 'MAGYICRHCKFRTEKDKMRECPWCGRDTLEKEGSAEDLLDDVNNIINE' A
#
# COMPACT_ATOMS: atom_id res chain seq x y z
N MET A 1 8.63 -6.11 -4.75
CA MET A 1 8.60 -6.01 -3.27
C MET A 1 7.40 -5.15 -2.93
N ALA A 2 6.42 -5.65 -2.18
CA ALA A 2 5.22 -4.88 -1.89
C ALA A 2 5.53 -3.90 -0.74
N GLY A 3 5.40 -2.60 -1.01
CA GLY A 3 5.47 -1.57 0.02
C GLY A 3 4.22 -1.62 0.91
N TYR A 4 4.36 -1.13 2.14
CA TYR A 4 3.27 -0.92 3.09
C TYR A 4 3.25 0.55 3.49
N ILE A 5 2.07 1.15 3.53
CA ILE A 5 1.86 2.55 3.93
C ILE A 5 0.95 2.63 5.16
N CYS A 6 1.34 3.43 6.13
CA CYS A 6 0.47 3.75 7.26
C CYS A 6 -0.56 4.81 6.85
N ARG A 7 -1.86 4.52 7.01
CA ARG A 7 -2.91 5.49 6.67
C ARG A 7 -2.86 6.77 7.50
N HIS A 8 -2.42 6.66 8.76
CA HIS A 8 -2.48 7.75 9.72
C HIS A 8 -1.34 8.77 9.54
N CYS A 9 -0.09 8.31 9.46
CA CYS A 9 1.08 9.18 9.33
C CYS A 9 1.74 9.16 7.95
N LYS A 10 1.21 8.37 6.99
CA LYS A 10 1.74 8.21 5.63
C LYS A 10 3.18 7.66 5.56
N PHE A 11 3.65 7.05 6.64
CA PHE A 11 4.94 6.37 6.68
C PHE A 11 4.93 5.13 5.76
N ARG A 12 5.94 5.00 4.91
CA ARG A 12 6.10 3.88 3.96
C ARG A 12 7.20 2.94 4.43
N THR A 13 6.98 1.64 4.31
CA THR A 13 7.96 0.61 4.68
C THR A 13 7.88 -0.59 3.75
N GLU A 14 9.03 -1.18 3.44
CA GLU A 14 9.11 -2.39 2.60
C GLU A 14 9.13 -3.67 3.45
N LYS A 15 8.98 -3.55 4.78
CA LYS A 15 8.93 -4.71 5.67
C LYS A 15 7.58 -5.40 5.55
N ASP A 16 7.58 -6.49 4.79
CA ASP A 16 6.52 -7.49 4.79
C ASP A 16 6.18 -7.90 6.24
N LYS A 17 5.02 -7.45 6.74
CA LYS A 17 4.39 -7.83 8.02
C LYS A 17 4.86 -7.08 9.28
N MET A 18 4.92 -5.75 9.22
CA MET A 18 4.76 -4.97 10.45
C MET A 18 3.26 -4.89 10.80
N ARG A 19 2.86 -5.38 11.99
CA ARG A 19 1.49 -5.17 12.52
C ARG A 19 1.28 -3.68 12.78
N GLU A 20 2.21 -3.10 13.52
CA GLU A 20 2.14 -1.70 13.95
C GLU A 20 3.09 -0.81 13.15
N CYS A 21 2.63 0.40 12.82
CA CYS A 21 3.48 1.41 12.22
C CYS A 21 4.59 1.81 13.21
N PRO A 22 5.89 1.69 12.86
CA PRO A 22 6.99 2.01 13.76
C PRO A 22 7.09 3.51 14.08
N TRP A 23 6.44 4.37 13.28
CA TRP A 23 6.48 5.81 13.47
C TRP A 23 5.42 6.32 14.43
N CYS A 24 4.18 5.82 14.30
CA CYS A 24 3.05 6.31 15.10
C CYS A 24 2.49 5.27 16.08
N GLY A 25 3.00 4.02 16.05
CA GLY A 25 2.57 2.93 16.93
C GLY A 25 1.15 2.41 16.65
N ARG A 26 0.54 2.77 15.51
CA ARG A 26 -0.83 2.34 15.17
C ARG A 26 -0.83 1.17 14.19
N ASP A 27 -1.72 0.21 14.42
CA ASP A 27 -2.03 -0.92 13.53
C ASP A 27 -2.88 -0.43 12.33
N THR A 28 -2.27 0.36 11.46
CA THR A 28 -2.95 0.99 10.30
C THR A 28 -2.09 0.91 9.03
N LEU A 29 -1.17 -0.06 8.98
CA LEU A 29 -0.36 -0.35 7.81
C LEU A 29 -1.21 -1.10 6.79
N GLU A 30 -1.33 -0.53 5.59
CA GLU A 30 -1.98 -1.16 4.45
C GLU A 30 -0.92 -1.46 3.40
N LYS A 31 -1.10 -2.55 2.66
CA LYS A 31 -0.25 -2.87 1.52
C LYS A 31 -0.45 -1.77 0.47
N GLU A 32 0.62 -1.10 0.06
CA GLU A 32 0.57 -0.28 -1.15
C GLU A 32 0.34 -1.24 -2.31
N GLY A 33 -0.84 -1.15 -2.94
CA GLY A 33 -1.10 -1.81 -4.22
C GLY A 33 0.03 -1.41 -5.18
N SER A 34 0.61 -2.39 -5.86
CA SER A 34 1.61 -2.09 -6.89
C SER A 34 0.96 -1.20 -7.95
N ALA A 35 1.72 -0.27 -8.53
CA ALA A 35 1.24 0.52 -9.67
C ALA A 35 0.70 -0.38 -10.80
N GLU A 36 1.23 -1.60 -10.93
CA GLU A 36 0.74 -2.64 -11.84
C GLU A 36 -0.73 -3.04 -11.60
N ASP A 37 -1.20 -3.06 -10.36
CA ASP A 37 -2.59 -3.40 -10.00
C ASP A 37 -3.54 -2.28 -10.44
N LEU A 38 -3.10 -1.02 -10.33
CA LEU A 38 -3.86 0.15 -10.81
C LEU A 38 -3.86 0.26 -12.35
N LEU A 39 -2.82 -0.22 -13.02
CA LEU A 39 -2.72 -0.20 -14.48
C LEU A 39 -3.67 -1.21 -15.14
N ASP A 40 -3.93 -2.35 -14.50
CA ASP A 40 -4.89 -3.35 -14.98
C ASP A 40 -6.33 -2.80 -14.94
N ASP A 41 -6.71 -2.11 -13.86
CA ASP A 41 -8.03 -1.48 -13.72
C ASP A 41 -8.28 -0.41 -14.80
N VAL A 42 -7.29 0.45 -15.08
CA VAL A 42 -7.39 1.45 -16.15
C VAL A 42 -7.50 0.81 -17.54
N ASN A 43 -6.78 -0.29 -17.78
CA ASN A 43 -6.84 -0.98 -19.06
C ASN A 43 -8.22 -1.61 -19.31
N ASN A 44 -8.91 -2.10 -18.27
CA ASN A 44 -10.28 -2.61 -18.43
C ASN A 44 -11.29 -1.49 -18.76
N ILE A 45 -11.16 -0.31 -18.15
CA ILE A 45 -12.06 0.84 -18.42
C ILE A 45 -11.94 1.37 -19.85
N ILE A 46 -10.74 1.35 -20.44
CA ILE A 46 -10.50 1.90 -21.78
C ILE A 46 -10.99 0.95 -22.89
N ASN A 47 -11.12 -0.35 -22.61
CA ASN A 47 -11.46 -1.38 -23.60
C ASN A 47 -12.94 -1.83 -23.56
N GLU A 48 -13.82 -1.14 -22.82
CA GLU A 48 -15.30 -1.29 -22.87
C GLU A 48 -15.99 -0.24 -23.77
#